data_AF-A0A8S8Y526-F1
#
_entry.id   AF-A0A8S8Y526-F1
#
_cell.length_a   1.000
_cell.length_b   1.000
_cell.length_c   1.000
_cell.angle_alpha   90.00
_cell.angle_beta   90.00
_cell.angle_gamma   90.00
#
_symmetry.space_group_name_H-M   'P 1'
#
loop_
_entity.id
_entity.type
_entity.pdbx_description
1 polymer ?
#
loop_
_entity_poly.entity_id
_entity_poly.type
_entity_poly.pdbx_seq_one_letter_code
_entity_poly.pdbx_strand_id
1 'polypeptide(L)'
;MDFSNNVLGKSIVAVIYSTYWTSVGALDYVTRVDNFSRASRLINKWVGAIIMRMVGKSRAKMFDLPPRENLQYQLDEMSKGINGKFFGGLEPNGADFANYGILRSMQGLNGFDLVERASSDI
;
A
#
# COMPACT_ATOMS: atom_id res chain seq x y z
N MET A 1 -11.56 3.00 -10.54
CA MET A 1 -11.85 3.11 -9.09
C MET A 1 -11.97 1.74 -8.43
N ASP A 2 -12.76 0.81 -8.98
CA ASP A 2 -12.95 -0.50 -8.35
C ASP A 2 -11.65 -1.29 -8.20
N PHE A 3 -10.81 -1.35 -9.24
CA PHE A 3 -9.49 -1.99 -9.14
C PHE A 3 -8.61 -1.35 -8.07
N SER A 4 -8.45 -0.03 -8.13
CA SER A 4 -7.61 0.75 -7.22
C SER A 4 -7.96 0.44 -5.76
N ASN A 5 -9.24 0.56 -5.38
CA ASN A 5 -9.65 0.37 -3.99
C ASN A 5 -9.76 -1.11 -3.59
N ASN A 6 -10.32 -1.96 -4.44
CA ASN A 6 -10.64 -3.34 -4.05
C ASN A 6 -9.48 -4.31 -4.20
N VAL A 7 -8.53 -4.01 -5.08
CA VAL A 7 -7.37 -4.85 -5.35
C VAL A 7 -6.13 -4.18 -4.80
N LEU A 8 -5.70 -3.08 -5.42
CA LEU A 8 -4.41 -2.44 -5.11
C LEU A 8 -4.35 -1.97 -3.65
N GLY A 9 -5.41 -1.28 -3.18
CA GLY A 9 -5.55 -0.82 -1.80
C GLY A 9 -5.44 -1.95 -0.77
N LYS A 10 -6.01 -3.12 -1.06
CA LYS A 10 -5.98 -4.26 -0.14
C LYS A 10 -4.63 -4.99 -0.19
N SER A 11 -4.00 -5.06 -1.37
CA SER A 11 -2.65 -5.58 -1.54
C SER A 11 -1.62 -4.76 -0.77
N ILE A 12 -1.67 -3.43 -0.86
CA ILE A 12 -0.73 -2.56 -0.13
C ILE A 12 -0.86 -2.72 1.39
N VAL A 13 -2.09 -2.80 1.90
CA VAL A 13 -2.35 -2.97 3.34
C VAL A 13 -1.83 -4.31 3.83
N ALA A 14 -1.98 -5.37 3.03
CA ALA A 14 -1.43 -6.68 3.35
C ALA A 14 0.12 -6.66 3.45
N VAL A 15 0.79 -5.85 2.62
CA VAL A 15 2.25 -5.73 2.60
C VAL A 15 2.78 -4.84 3.73
N ILE A 16 2.25 -3.62 3.88
CA ILE A 16 2.67 -2.65 4.91
C ILE A 16 2.61 -3.31 6.30
N TYR A 17 1.51 -4.01 6.59
CA TYR A 17 1.22 -4.59 7.90
C TYR A 17 1.51 -6.10 8.00
N SER A 18 2.35 -6.62 7.10
CA SER A 18 2.69 -8.06 7.04
C SER A 18 3.37 -8.59 8.31
N THR A 19 4.20 -7.76 8.97
CA THR A 19 4.87 -8.12 10.22
C THR A 19 4.54 -7.14 11.33
N TYR A 20 4.84 -7.54 12.57
CA TYR A 20 4.68 -6.64 13.72
C TYR A 20 5.58 -5.39 13.58
N TRP A 21 6.86 -5.57 13.25
CA TRP A 21 7.80 -4.46 13.14
C TRP A 21 7.48 -3.49 12.00
N THR A 22 7.03 -4.01 10.85
CA THR A 22 6.58 -3.15 9.75
C THR A 22 5.31 -2.38 10.13
N SER A 23 4.42 -3.00 10.92
CA SER A 23 3.23 -2.32 11.46
C SER A 23 3.57 -1.21 12.45
N VAL A 24 4.54 -1.46 13.34
CA VAL A 24 5.08 -0.46 14.27
C VAL A 24 5.72 0.71 13.52
N GLY A 25 6.49 0.42 12.46
CA GLY A 25 7.10 1.43 11.60
C GLY A 25 6.05 2.30 10.88
N ALA A 26 5.02 1.67 10.31
CA ALA A 26 3.94 2.38 9.64
C ALA A 26 3.13 3.28 10.60
N LEU A 27 2.90 2.85 11.84
CA LEU A 27 2.25 3.70 12.85
C LEU A 27 3.16 4.82 13.36
N ASP A 28 4.48 4.62 13.39
CA ASP A 28 5.41 5.73 13.66
C ASP A 28 5.30 6.84 12.60
N TYR A 29 5.20 6.45 11.33
CA TYR A 29 4.95 7.38 10.23
C TYR A 29 3.61 8.13 10.41
N VAL A 30 2.50 7.41 10.60
CA VAL A 30 1.17 8.02 10.77
C VAL A 30 1.10 8.94 12.00
N THR A 31 1.63 8.51 13.15
CA THR A 31 1.54 9.28 14.40
C THR A 31 2.47 10.51 14.45
N ARG A 32 3.40 10.66 13.50
CA ARG A 32 4.16 11.90 13.30
C ARG A 32 3.40 12.94 12.48
N VAL A 33 2.51 12.49 11.61
CA VAL A 33 1.64 13.35 10.80
C VAL A 33 0.47 13.92 11.62
N ASP A 34 0.17 13.30 12.77
CA ASP A 34 -1.02 13.60 13.58
C ASP A 34 -0.69 14.21 14.97
N ASN A 35 -1.60 15.04 15.51
CA ASN A 35 -1.40 15.87 16.71
C ASN A 35 -1.69 15.12 18.04
N PHE A 36 -1.10 13.94 18.26
CA PHE A 36 -1.26 13.21 19.52
C PHE A 36 -0.26 13.65 20.61
N SER A 37 -0.72 13.70 21.88
CA SER A 37 0.14 13.83 23.06
C SER A 37 1.18 12.69 23.15
N ARG A 38 2.36 12.96 23.71
CA ARG A 38 3.52 12.05 23.69
C ARG A 38 3.25 10.69 24.35
N ALA A 39 2.46 10.66 25.42
CA ALA A 39 2.14 9.42 26.16
C ALA A 39 1.13 8.53 25.40
N SER A 40 0.05 9.13 24.87
CA SER A 40 -0.94 8.40 24.06
C SER A 40 -0.33 7.86 22.76
N ARG A 41 0.65 8.58 22.19
CA ARG A 41 1.37 8.16 20.98
C ARG A 41 2.09 6.82 21.16
N LEU A 42 2.74 6.62 22.31
CA LEU A 42 3.51 5.40 22.56
C LEU A 42 2.59 4.18 22.71
N ILE A 43 1.52 4.31 23.49
CA ILE A 43 0.55 3.22 23.73
C ILE A 43 -0.17 2.87 22.42
N ASN A 44 -0.66 3.88 21.68
CA ASN A 44 -1.37 3.67 20.42
C ASN A 44 -0.49 3.06 19.33
N LYS A 45 0.82 3.36 19.32
CA LYS A 45 1.76 2.75 18.38
C LYS A 45 1.86 1.23 18.57
N TRP A 46 2.01 0.77 19.81
CA TRP A 46 2.18 -0.66 20.09
C TRP A 46 0.86 -1.43 19.98
N VAL A 47 -0.23 -0.92 20.58
CA VAL A 47 -1.56 -1.55 20.50
C VAL A 47 -2.09 -1.50 19.07
N GLY A 48 -1.95 -0.35 18.42
CA GLY A 48 -2.31 -0.19 17.01
C GLY A 48 -1.55 -1.15 16.12
N ALA A 49 -0.27 -1.43 16.38
CA ALA A 49 0.50 -2.34 15.53
C ALA A 49 -0.03 -3.77 15.58
N ILE A 50 -0.54 -4.20 16.74
CA ILE A 50 -1.20 -5.51 16.88
C ILE A 50 -2.48 -5.54 16.04
N ILE A 51 -3.34 -4.52 16.16
CA ILE A 51 -4.59 -4.41 15.39
C ILE A 51 -4.30 -4.39 13.89
N MET A 52 -3.36 -3.54 13.47
CA MET A 52 -3.02 -3.38 12.06
C MET A 52 -2.41 -4.65 11.48
N ARG A 53 -1.62 -5.40 12.25
CA ARG A 53 -1.15 -6.73 11.81
C ARG A 53 -2.31 -7.69 11.56
N MET A 54 -3.36 -7.67 12.39
CA MET A 54 -4.56 -8.48 12.16
C MET A 54 -5.30 -8.03 10.90
N VAL A 55 -5.42 -6.72 10.68
CA VAL A 55 -6.00 -6.15 9.44
C VAL A 55 -5.19 -6.58 8.22
N GLY A 56 -3.87 -6.45 8.25
CA GLY A 56 -2.96 -6.90 7.19
C GLY A 56 -3.15 -8.39 6.87
N LYS A 57 -3.22 -9.24 7.91
CA LYS A 57 -3.51 -10.67 7.74
C LYS A 57 -4.90 -10.93 7.15
N SER A 58 -5.91 -10.15 7.53
CA SER A 58 -7.25 -10.26 6.96
C SER A 58 -7.26 -9.88 5.48
N ARG A 59 -6.52 -8.85 5.07
CA ARG A 59 -6.39 -8.47 3.65
C ARG A 59 -5.59 -9.48 2.84
N ALA A 60 -4.53 -10.05 3.42
CA ALA A 60 -3.74 -11.10 2.78
C ALA A 60 -4.59 -12.32 2.39
N LYS A 61 -5.55 -12.72 3.23
CA LYS A 61 -6.46 -13.86 2.96
C LYS A 61 -7.40 -13.65 1.77
N MET A 62 -7.48 -12.44 1.21
CA MET A 62 -8.33 -12.15 0.06
C MET A 62 -7.67 -12.54 -1.27
N PHE A 63 -6.40 -12.95 -1.24
CA PHE A 63 -5.60 -13.27 -2.40
C PHE A 63 -4.95 -14.64 -2.22
N ASP A 64 -4.70 -15.33 -3.33
CA ASP A 64 -4.08 -16.67 -3.30
C ASP A 64 -2.56 -16.61 -3.11
N LEU A 65 -1.94 -15.49 -3.51
CA LEU A 65 -0.49 -15.29 -3.44
C LEU A 65 -0.06 -14.65 -2.11
N PRO A 66 1.17 -14.93 -1.64
CA PRO A 66 1.77 -14.23 -0.51
C PRO A 66 1.77 -12.71 -0.71
N PRO A 67 1.68 -11.87 0.35
CA PRO A 67 1.40 -10.43 0.21
C PRO A 67 2.31 -9.67 -0.76
N ARG A 68 3.63 -9.91 -0.72
CA ARG A 68 4.59 -9.22 -1.60
C ARG A 68 4.49 -9.71 -3.04
N GLU A 69 4.37 -11.02 -3.24
CA GLU A 69 4.18 -11.63 -4.57
C GLU A 69 2.86 -11.19 -5.19
N ASN A 70 1.78 -11.14 -4.41
CA ASN A 70 0.51 -10.59 -4.83
C ASN A 70 0.64 -9.13 -5.25
N LEU A 71 1.30 -8.28 -4.45
CA LEU A 71 1.47 -6.88 -4.81
C LEU A 71 2.25 -6.72 -6.12
N GLN A 72 3.35 -7.47 -6.30
CA GLN A 72 4.09 -7.48 -7.56
C GLN A 72 3.18 -7.90 -8.72
N TYR A 73 2.47 -9.02 -8.59
CA TYR A 73 1.55 -9.51 -9.60
C TYR A 73 0.48 -8.46 -9.97
N GLN A 74 -0.14 -7.80 -8.98
CA GLN A 74 -1.15 -6.77 -9.25
C GLN A 74 -0.55 -5.51 -9.91
N LEU A 75 0.70 -5.16 -9.62
CA LEU A 75 1.40 -4.08 -10.30
C LEU A 75 1.68 -4.44 -11.77
N ASP A 76 2.13 -5.68 -12.02
CA ASP A 76 2.40 -6.19 -13.36
C ASP A 76 1.11 -6.32 -14.19
N GLU A 77 0.01 -6.78 -13.60
CA GLU A 77 -1.30 -6.82 -14.27
C GLU A 77 -1.84 -5.41 -14.56
N MET A 78 -1.66 -4.49 -13.61
CA MET A 78 -2.06 -3.10 -13.79
C MET A 78 -1.29 -2.43 -14.94
N SER A 79 0.03 -2.64 -15.04
CA SER A 79 0.86 -2.01 -16.07
C SER A 79 0.48 -2.43 -17.49
N LYS A 80 0.02 -3.68 -17.69
CA LYS A 80 -0.50 -4.17 -18.99
C LYS A 80 -1.68 -3.35 -19.53
N GLY A 81 -2.43 -2.68 -18.64
CA GLY A 81 -3.56 -1.83 -19.03
C GLY A 81 -3.16 -0.44 -19.52
N ILE A 82 -1.87 -0.08 -19.44
CA ILE A 82 -1.36 1.21 -19.92
C ILE A 82 -1.09 1.09 -21.42
N ASN A 83 -1.80 1.89 -22.22
CA ASN A 83 -1.62 1.98 -23.67
C ASN A 83 -1.25 3.42 -24.05
N GLY A 84 0.04 3.74 -23.99
CA GLY A 84 0.57 5.11 -24.12
C GLY A 84 1.45 5.46 -22.92
N LYS A 85 1.31 6.69 -22.40
CA LYS A 85 2.03 7.15 -21.20
C LYS A 85 1.22 6.95 -19.91
N PHE A 86 -0.10 6.87 -20.04
CA PHE A 86 -1.05 6.79 -18.94
C PHE A 86 -2.20 5.83 -19.30
N PHE A 87 -3.03 5.45 -18.33
CA PHE A 87 -4.31 4.80 -18.62
C PHE A 87 -5.23 5.67 -19.49
N GLY A 88 -5.10 7.00 -19.41
CA GLY A 88 -5.76 7.95 -20.30
C GLY A 88 -5.10 8.15 -21.68
N GLY A 89 -4.07 7.38 -22.02
CA GLY A 89 -3.33 7.51 -23.27
C GLY A 89 -2.19 8.53 -23.16
N LEU A 90 -2.40 9.74 -23.72
CA LEU A 90 -1.39 10.82 -23.70
C LEU A 90 -1.44 11.66 -22.41
N GLU A 91 -2.60 11.77 -21.78
CA GLU A 91 -2.83 12.53 -20.55
C GLU A 91 -3.41 11.63 -19.46
N PRO A 92 -3.14 11.90 -18.16
CA PRO A 92 -3.66 11.10 -17.07
C PRO A 92 -5.18 11.31 -16.91
N ASN A 93 -5.89 10.23 -16.62
CA ASN A 93 -7.31 10.26 -16.27
C ASN A 93 -7.56 9.90 -14.80
N GLY A 94 -8.82 9.75 -14.40
CA GLY A 94 -9.18 9.41 -13.02
C GLY A 94 -8.60 8.08 -12.51
N ALA A 95 -8.34 7.11 -13.40
CA ALA A 95 -7.70 5.85 -13.02
C ALA A 95 -6.23 6.05 -12.68
N ASP A 96 -5.52 6.87 -13.46
CA ASP A 96 -4.12 7.24 -13.18
C ASP A 96 -4.00 7.89 -11.80
N PHE A 97 -4.84 8.90 -11.51
CA PHE A 97 -4.82 9.59 -10.22
C PHE A 97 -5.19 8.67 -9.05
N ALA A 98 -6.17 7.78 -9.23
CA ALA A 98 -6.57 6.83 -8.19
C ALA A 98 -5.45 5.83 -7.86
N ASN A 99 -4.84 5.24 -8.88
CA ASN A 99 -3.73 4.30 -8.71
C ASN A 99 -2.51 5.01 -8.11
N TYR A 100 -2.16 6.19 -8.63
CA TYR A 100 -1.07 7.00 -8.10
C TYR A 100 -1.26 7.33 -6.62
N GLY A 101 -2.44 7.78 -6.21
CA GLY A 101 -2.73 8.13 -4.82
C GLY A 101 -2.52 6.95 -3.86
N ILE A 102 -2.98 5.76 -4.25
CA ILE A 102 -2.83 4.54 -3.45
C ILE A 102 -1.35 4.14 -3.35
N LEU A 103 -0.63 4.09 -4.48
CA LEU A 103 0.77 3.72 -4.51
C LEU A 103 1.66 4.71 -3.75
N ARG A 104 1.37 6.01 -3.89
CA ARG A 104 2.11 7.06 -3.19
C ARG A 104 1.96 6.98 -1.68
N SER A 105 0.84 6.48 -1.16
CA SER A 105 0.63 6.31 0.28
C SER A 105 1.57 5.28 0.93
N MET A 106 2.19 4.40 0.13
CA MET A 106 3.21 3.45 0.59
C MET A 106 4.61 4.06 0.69
N GLN A 107 4.83 5.29 0.21
CA GLN A 107 6.17 5.85 0.15
C GLN A 107 6.84 5.88 1.53
N GLY A 108 8.03 5.28 1.63
CA GLY A 108 8.80 5.16 2.88
C GLY A 108 8.31 4.05 3.82
N LEU A 109 7.36 3.21 3.38
CA LEU A 109 6.87 2.04 4.11
C LEU A 109 7.37 0.73 3.49
N ASN A 110 7.20 -0.36 4.23
CA ASN A 110 7.55 -1.70 3.76
C ASN A 110 6.83 -2.03 2.44
N GLY A 111 7.59 -2.51 1.45
CA GLY A 111 7.06 -2.91 0.14
C GLY A 111 7.05 -1.80 -0.91
N PHE A 112 7.42 -0.56 -0.57
CA PHE A 112 7.51 0.51 -1.55
C PHE A 112 8.55 0.23 -2.64
N ASP A 113 9.57 -0.57 -2.31
CA ASP A 113 10.59 -1.04 -3.24
C ASP A 113 10.01 -1.82 -4.45
N LEU A 114 8.83 -2.43 -4.30
CA LEU A 114 8.12 -3.10 -5.39
C LEU A 114 7.48 -2.08 -6.35
N VAL A 115 6.99 -0.97 -5.82
CA VAL A 115 6.42 0.13 -6.61
C VAL A 115 7.53 0.84 -7.38
N GLU A 116 8.68 1.09 -6.75
CA GLU A 116 9.85 1.69 -7.40
C GLU A 116 10.32 0.84 -8.58
N ARG A 117 10.42 -0.48 -8.39
CA ARG A 117 10.76 -1.42 -9.46
C ARG A 117 9.73 -1.43 -10.58
N ALA A 118 8.44 -1.55 -10.25
CA ALA A 118 7.40 -1.53 -11.28
C ALA A 118 7.39 -0.22 -12.07
N SER A 119 7.79 0.90 -11.46
CA SER A 119 7.88 2.20 -12.15
C SER A 119 9.11 2.34 -13.06
N SER A 120 10.17 1.56 -12.85
CA SER A 120 11.34 1.55 -13.75
C SER A 120 11.12 0.71 -15.00
N ASP A 121 10.13 -0.18 -14.98
CA ASP A 121 9.85 -1.15 -16.04
C ASP A 121 8.78 -0.67 -17.05
N ILE A 122 8.18 0.50 -16.81
CA ILE A 122 7.17 1.19 -17.65
C ILE A 122 7.81 2.40 -18.32
#